data_AF-A0A7U9T590-F1
#
_entry.id   AF-A0A7U9T590-F1
#
_cell.length_a   1.000
_cell.length_b   1.000
_cell.length_c   1.000
_cell.angle_alpha   90.00
_cell.angle_beta   90.00
_cell.angle_gamma   90.00
#
_symmetry.space_group_name_H-M   'P 1'
#
loop_
_entity.id
_entity.type
_entity.pdbx_description
1 polymer ?
#
loop_
_entity_poly.entity_id
_entity_poly.type
_entity_poly.pdbx_seq_one_letter_code
_entity_poly.pdbx_strand_id
1 'polypeptide(L)'
;MGDVMSLAVILYTGCAVYTVSSPNTDYFAMVLVGYIISKWFRCRSDEQRSVLCLLGIFCATVKLSTAMMVILSVPVFMKLARDRKWKFISVWGVAGCITVSVFLIRNIIISGYILYPYAQLDFFHVDWKMPKELVVFDHNEIIVWGRNLNDVRKYDWGIESWFPIWWETLTKAQMFLCVMNIVCFIILGAECIICYAKHKNKEWILIWFTSIFCLSAWLFSAPLIRYGRIYLYFQPLILLGIVIENAKKIIIRWIGMLCCCAVCMYSAFLTGGYILNNEKIAIIYPAEYPVWECSANDFYGILVYTCEDGDRTGWNCFPSIPYKKTLEAIELRGGSLKEGFKAKQQEQ
;
A
#
# COMPACT_ATOMS: atom_id res chain seq x y z
N MET A 1 20.20 4.29 13.57
CA MET A 1 19.06 3.55 12.99
C MET A 1 18.03 4.44 12.28
N GLY A 2 17.35 5.37 12.97
CA GLY A 2 16.28 6.18 12.36
C GLY A 2 16.68 6.97 11.11
N ASP A 3 17.90 7.51 11.05
CA ASP A 3 18.39 8.22 9.84
C ASP A 3 18.57 7.27 8.66
N VAL A 4 19.14 6.09 8.88
CA VAL A 4 19.27 5.04 7.85
C VAL A 4 17.89 4.59 7.34
N MET A 5 16.90 4.46 8.23
CA MET A 5 15.52 4.14 7.82
C MET A 5 14.87 5.23 6.97
N SER A 6 15.30 6.49 7.12
CA SER A 6 14.78 7.60 6.30
C SER A 6 15.17 7.47 4.83
N LEU A 7 16.24 6.71 4.54
CA LEU A 7 16.66 6.40 3.17
C LEU A 7 15.58 5.63 2.40
N ALA A 8 14.72 4.85 3.07
CA ALA A 8 13.61 4.17 2.40
C ALA A 8 12.65 5.16 1.73
N VAL A 9 12.32 6.25 2.41
CA VAL A 9 11.44 7.31 1.90
C VAL A 9 12.11 8.08 0.77
N ILE A 10 13.39 8.44 0.95
CA ILE A 10 14.18 9.15 -0.07
C ILE A 10 14.28 8.32 -1.34
N LEU A 11 14.65 7.03 -1.21
CA LEU A 11 14.81 6.13 -2.34
C LEU A 11 13.47 5.85 -3.03
N TYR A 12 12.41 5.58 -2.27
CA TYR A 12 11.07 5.38 -2.81
C TYR A 12 10.58 6.62 -3.57
N THR A 13 10.83 7.81 -3.03
CA THR A 13 10.43 9.07 -3.69
C THR A 13 11.15 9.29 -5.00
N GLY A 14 12.48 9.12 -5.06
CA GLY A 14 13.21 9.25 -6.34
C GLY A 14 12.74 8.20 -7.36
N CYS A 15 12.39 7.01 -6.89
CA CYS A 15 11.82 5.92 -7.69
C CYS A 15 10.39 6.14 -8.18
N ALA A 16 9.62 7.03 -7.52
CA ALA A 16 8.20 7.26 -7.78
C ALA A 16 7.92 8.71 -8.21
N VAL A 17 8.97 9.49 -8.51
CA VAL A 17 8.91 10.94 -8.79
C VAL A 17 7.87 11.30 -9.86
N TYR A 18 7.76 10.46 -10.90
CA TYR A 18 6.83 10.64 -12.02
C TYR A 18 5.35 10.40 -11.65
N THR A 19 5.08 9.79 -10.49
CA THR A 19 3.73 9.49 -9.98
C THR A 19 3.35 10.32 -8.76
N VAL A 20 4.20 11.25 -8.30
CA VAL A 20 3.94 12.02 -7.07
C VAL A 20 2.68 12.88 -7.18
N SER A 21 2.40 13.44 -8.35
CA SER A 21 1.17 14.21 -8.62
C SER A 21 -0.06 13.36 -8.90
N SER A 22 0.08 12.03 -9.02
CA SER A 22 -1.04 11.17 -9.35
C SER A 22 -1.95 11.02 -8.13
N PRO A 23 -3.29 11.05 -8.30
CA PRO A 23 -4.24 10.88 -7.20
C PRO A 23 -4.31 9.44 -6.66
N ASN A 24 -3.39 8.56 -7.06
CA ASN A 24 -3.34 7.19 -6.55
C ASN A 24 -2.92 7.17 -5.07
N THR A 25 -3.38 6.16 -4.35
CA THR A 25 -3.09 6.00 -2.92
C THR A 25 -1.68 5.46 -2.64
N ASP A 26 -0.97 4.94 -3.65
CA ASP A 26 0.25 4.15 -3.44
C ASP A 26 1.38 4.99 -2.88
N TYR A 27 1.65 6.13 -3.51
CA TYR A 27 2.77 6.98 -3.13
C TYR A 27 2.62 7.44 -1.66
N PHE A 28 1.45 7.99 -1.33
CA PHE A 28 1.15 8.47 0.01
C PHE A 28 1.23 7.36 1.06
N ALA A 29 0.60 6.21 0.81
CA ALA A 29 0.62 5.08 1.74
C ALA A 29 2.04 4.56 1.98
N MET A 30 2.83 4.36 0.93
CA MET A 30 4.20 3.85 1.07
C MET A 30 5.10 4.86 1.79
N VAL A 31 5.05 6.14 1.43
CA VAL A 31 5.80 7.19 2.13
C VAL A 31 5.40 7.27 3.60
N LEU A 32 4.11 7.14 3.92
CA LEU A 32 3.62 7.11 5.31
C LEU A 32 4.14 5.91 6.09
N VAL A 33 4.19 4.70 5.49
CA VAL A 33 4.85 3.53 6.09
C VAL A 33 6.32 3.81 6.39
N GLY A 34 7.06 4.35 5.42
CA GLY A 34 8.47 4.70 5.61
C GLY A 34 8.67 5.77 6.69
N TYR A 35 7.79 6.77 6.74
CA TYR A 35 7.77 7.79 7.79
C TYR A 35 7.54 7.18 9.18
N ILE A 36 6.53 6.31 9.32
CA ILE A 36 6.20 5.63 10.58
C ILE A 36 7.41 4.84 11.08
N ILE A 37 8.02 3.99 10.24
CA ILE A 37 9.18 3.18 10.62
C ILE A 37 10.39 4.04 10.96
N SER A 38 10.66 5.06 10.15
CA SER A 38 11.76 6.00 10.39
C SER A 38 11.61 6.77 11.69
N LYS A 39 10.40 7.29 11.98
CA LYS A 39 10.11 8.00 13.23
C LYS A 39 10.04 7.09 14.44
N TRP A 40 9.70 5.82 14.28
CA TRP A 40 9.64 4.84 15.37
C TRP A 40 10.94 4.80 16.19
N PHE A 41 12.08 4.77 15.51
CA PHE A 41 13.41 4.76 16.14
C PHE A 41 13.82 6.10 16.78
N ARG A 42 13.03 7.17 16.59
CA ARG A 42 13.28 8.50 17.17
C ARG A 42 12.29 8.82 18.30
N CYS A 43 11.23 8.02 18.46
CA CYS A 43 10.31 8.17 19.57
C CYS A 43 11.01 7.89 20.89
N ARG A 44 10.84 8.80 21.86
CA ARG A 44 11.41 8.70 23.20
C ARG A 44 10.45 8.12 24.24
N SER A 45 9.16 8.02 23.89
CA SER A 45 8.12 7.54 24.78
C SER A 45 7.09 6.69 24.04
N ASP A 46 6.37 5.85 24.78
CA ASP A 46 5.31 5.02 24.21
C ASP A 46 4.08 5.84 23.81
N GLU A 47 3.90 7.03 24.40
CA GLU A 47 2.91 8.01 23.96
C GLU A 47 3.18 8.53 22.56
N GLN A 48 4.45 8.78 22.21
CA GLN A 48 4.79 9.15 20.84
C GLN A 48 4.57 7.98 19.88
N ARG A 49 4.84 6.74 20.33
CA ARG A 49 4.61 5.54 19.53
C ARG A 49 3.14 5.25 19.30
N SER A 50 2.24 5.56 20.24
CA SER A 50 0.80 5.38 20.02
C SER A 50 0.26 6.26 18.90
N VAL A 51 0.80 7.48 18.74
CA VAL A 51 0.48 8.34 17.59
C VAL A 51 0.88 7.66 16.29
N LEU A 52 2.08 7.06 16.24
CA LEU A 52 2.53 6.30 15.07
C LEU A 52 1.66 5.05 14.82
N CYS A 53 1.14 4.42 15.87
CA CYS A 53 0.20 3.31 15.76
C CYS A 53 -1.13 3.76 15.14
N LEU A 54 -1.66 4.92 15.56
CA LEU A 54 -2.83 5.53 14.91
C LEU A 54 -2.53 5.86 13.45
N LEU A 55 -1.36 6.41 13.13
CA LEU A 55 -0.95 6.63 11.73
C LEU A 55 -0.86 5.33 10.94
N GLY A 56 -0.43 4.23 11.56
CA GLY A 56 -0.43 2.89 10.95
C GLY A 56 -1.84 2.39 10.64
N ILE A 57 -2.79 2.58 11.57
CA ILE A 57 -4.21 2.28 11.37
C ILE A 57 -4.79 3.14 10.24
N PHE A 58 -4.54 4.45 10.27
CA PHE A 58 -4.95 5.36 9.21
C PHE A 58 -4.36 4.95 7.85
N CYS A 59 -3.08 4.58 7.81
CA CYS A 59 -2.43 4.10 6.59
C CYS A 59 -3.14 2.88 6.00
N ALA A 60 -3.61 1.95 6.85
CA ALA A 60 -4.39 0.80 6.40
C ALA A 60 -5.75 1.19 5.80
N THR A 61 -6.37 2.28 6.26
CA THR A 61 -7.60 2.82 5.66
C THR A 61 -7.38 3.54 4.33
N VAL A 62 -6.16 4.07 4.11
CA VAL A 62 -5.74 4.63 2.82
C VAL A 62 -5.45 3.51 1.82
N LYS A 63 -4.73 2.48 2.26
CA LYS A 63 -4.38 1.34 1.43
C LYS A 63 -4.31 0.07 2.27
N LEU A 64 -5.26 -0.84 2.04
CA LEU A 64 -5.41 -2.07 2.83
C LEU A 64 -4.16 -2.95 2.85
N SER A 65 -3.32 -2.90 1.80
CA SER A 65 -2.06 -3.65 1.77
C SER A 65 -1.03 -3.20 2.82
N THR A 66 -1.26 -2.10 3.53
CA THR A 66 -0.44 -1.67 4.67
C THR A 66 -1.02 -2.13 6.02
N ALA A 67 -2.10 -2.93 6.05
CA ALA A 67 -2.77 -3.35 7.28
C ALA A 67 -1.84 -4.04 8.29
N MET A 68 -0.81 -4.77 7.81
CA MET A 68 0.17 -5.44 8.67
C MET A 68 0.98 -4.46 9.55
N MET A 69 0.96 -3.15 9.27
CA MET A 69 1.53 -2.13 10.14
C MET A 69 0.88 -2.09 11.54
N VAL A 70 -0.35 -2.62 11.68
CA VAL A 70 -1.04 -2.71 12.98
C VAL A 70 -0.27 -3.55 13.99
N ILE A 71 0.62 -4.45 13.55
CA ILE A 71 1.49 -5.26 14.41
C ILE A 71 2.31 -4.38 15.36
N LEU A 72 2.74 -3.18 14.94
CA LEU A 72 3.45 -2.23 15.79
C LEU A 72 2.63 -1.78 17.00
N SER A 73 1.31 -1.74 16.86
CA SER A 73 0.38 -1.30 17.91
C SER A 73 0.35 -2.28 19.07
N VAL A 74 0.45 -3.57 18.80
CA VAL A 74 0.30 -4.64 19.81
C VAL A 74 1.26 -4.46 21.00
N PRO A 75 2.60 -4.38 20.83
CA PRO A 75 3.51 -4.20 21.97
C PRO A 75 3.34 -2.86 22.68
N VAL A 76 3.03 -1.78 21.96
CA VAL A 76 2.82 -0.45 22.55
C VAL A 76 1.61 -0.47 23.48
N PHE A 77 0.45 -0.95 23.01
CA PHE A 77 -0.76 -0.98 23.82
C PHE A 77 -0.69 -2.02 24.94
N MET A 78 -0.01 -3.16 24.74
CA MET A 78 0.27 -4.10 25.84
C MET A 78 1.09 -3.46 26.97
N LYS A 79 2.11 -2.66 26.62
CA LYS A 79 2.93 -1.96 27.61
C LYS A 79 2.15 -0.85 28.31
N LEU A 80 1.40 -0.04 27.56
CA LEU A 80 0.53 0.99 28.14
C LEU A 80 -0.51 0.40 29.10
N ALA A 81 -1.07 -0.77 28.79
CA ALA A 81 -2.03 -1.47 29.64
C ALA A 81 -1.38 -1.97 30.94
N ARG A 82 -0.16 -2.53 30.83
CA ARG A 82 0.65 -2.92 32.00
C ARG A 82 0.95 -1.74 32.91
N ASP A 83 1.27 -0.58 32.31
CA ASP A 83 1.54 0.67 33.02
C ASP A 83 0.25 1.37 33.50
N ARG A 84 -0.92 0.74 33.33
CA ARG A 84 -2.25 1.24 33.73
C ARG A 84 -2.61 2.61 33.14
N LYS A 85 -2.08 2.94 31.95
CA LYS A 85 -2.37 4.20 31.23
C LYS A 85 -3.71 4.15 30.48
N TRP A 86 -4.77 3.73 31.18
CA TRP A 86 -6.09 3.46 30.59
C TRP A 86 -6.72 4.65 29.86
N LYS A 87 -6.59 5.87 30.42
CA LYS A 87 -7.07 7.10 29.77
C LYS A 87 -6.45 7.30 28.39
N PHE A 88 -5.18 6.97 28.26
CA PHE A 88 -4.45 7.14 27.00
C PHE A 88 -4.84 6.05 25.99
N ILE A 89 -4.97 4.80 26.46
CA ILE A 89 -5.50 3.69 25.65
C ILE A 89 -6.90 4.01 25.14
N SER A 90 -7.79 4.55 25.99
CA SER A 90 -9.15 4.88 25.58
C SER A 90 -9.17 5.99 24.53
N VAL A 91 -8.38 7.05 24.70
CA VAL A 91 -8.32 8.16 23.72
C VAL A 91 -7.85 7.66 22.35
N TRP A 92 -6.73 6.94 22.28
CA TRP A 92 -6.23 6.43 21.00
C TRP A 92 -7.04 5.28 20.44
N GLY A 93 -7.65 4.45 21.30
CA GLY A 93 -8.59 3.41 20.91
C GLY A 93 -9.82 4.00 20.24
N VAL A 94 -10.45 5.02 20.84
CA VAL A 94 -11.58 5.73 20.24
C VAL A 94 -11.18 6.39 18.93
N ALA A 95 -10.03 7.07 18.87
CA ALA A 95 -9.55 7.69 17.63
C ALA A 95 -9.30 6.65 16.51
N GLY A 96 -8.72 5.50 16.86
CA GLY A 96 -8.52 4.37 15.95
C GLY A 96 -9.85 3.80 15.46
N CYS A 97 -10.81 3.58 16.36
CA CYS A 97 -12.15 3.13 16.01
C CYS A 97 -12.85 4.10 15.06
N ILE A 98 -12.85 5.40 15.35
CA ILE A 98 -13.43 6.43 14.47
C ILE A 98 -12.80 6.36 13.08
N THR A 99 -11.46 6.29 13.02
CA THR A 99 -10.71 6.23 11.76
C THR A 99 -11.13 5.02 10.91
N VAL A 100 -11.18 3.83 11.52
CA VAL A 100 -11.59 2.60 10.84
C VAL A 100 -13.08 2.66 10.45
N SER A 101 -13.94 3.14 11.34
CA SER A 101 -15.39 3.24 11.09
C SER A 101 -15.70 4.09 9.88
N VAL A 102 -15.02 5.23 9.68
CA VAL A 102 -15.22 6.08 8.48
C VAL A 102 -14.93 5.29 7.20
N PHE A 103 -13.83 4.52 7.18
CA PHE A 103 -13.47 3.67 6.06
C PHE A 103 -14.48 2.54 5.81
N LEU A 104 -14.90 1.83 6.86
CA LEU A 104 -15.86 0.73 6.73
C LEU A 104 -17.25 1.22 6.31
N ILE A 105 -17.74 2.31 6.89
CA ILE A 105 -19.02 2.93 6.52
C ILE A 105 -19.00 3.37 5.06
N ARG A 106 -17.91 4.02 4.61
CA ARG A 106 -17.73 4.39 3.20
C ARG A 106 -17.85 3.16 2.29
N ASN A 107 -17.22 2.04 2.62
CA ASN A 107 -17.29 0.82 1.81
C ASN A 107 -18.72 0.26 1.75
N ILE A 108 -19.45 0.26 2.86
CA ILE A 108 -20.86 -0.19 2.91
C ILE A 108 -21.75 0.70 2.06
N ILE A 109 -21.58 2.03 2.16
CA ILE A 109 -22.36 2.99 1.36
C ILE A 109 -22.08 2.80 -0.15
N ILE A 110 -20.82 2.60 -0.54
CA ILE A 110 -20.45 2.50 -1.96
C ILE A 110 -20.81 1.14 -2.58
N SER A 111 -20.58 0.05 -1.85
CA SER A 111 -20.63 -1.32 -2.42
C SER A 111 -21.65 -2.26 -1.78
N GLY A 112 -22.13 -1.93 -0.58
CA GLY A 112 -22.89 -2.87 0.26
C GLY A 112 -22.03 -3.93 0.97
N TYR A 113 -20.70 -3.87 0.85
CA TYR A 113 -19.76 -4.74 1.56
C TYR A 113 -18.94 -3.96 2.59
N ILE A 114 -18.64 -4.58 3.74
CA ILE A 114 -17.82 -3.95 4.79
C ILE A 114 -16.38 -3.70 4.33
N LEU A 115 -15.86 -4.60 3.50
CA LEU A 115 -14.51 -4.56 2.97
C LEU A 115 -14.53 -5.04 1.52
N TYR A 116 -14.80 -4.14 0.59
CA TYR A 116 -14.73 -4.43 -0.84
C TYR A 116 -13.26 -4.60 -1.28
N PRO A 117 -12.92 -5.55 -2.20
CA PRO A 117 -13.81 -6.50 -2.86
C PRO A 117 -13.82 -7.92 -2.21
N TYR A 118 -13.89 -8.03 -0.88
CA TYR A 118 -13.95 -9.35 -0.22
C TYR A 118 -15.40 -9.82 -0.04
N ALA A 119 -15.89 -10.57 -1.02
CA ALA A 119 -17.26 -11.10 -1.03
C ALA A 119 -17.58 -12.06 0.14
N GLN A 120 -16.57 -12.59 0.85
CA GLN A 120 -16.78 -13.45 2.02
C GLN A 120 -17.23 -12.67 3.26
N LEU A 121 -16.98 -11.36 3.30
CA LEU A 121 -17.33 -10.47 4.42
C LEU A 121 -18.68 -9.79 4.14
N ASP A 122 -19.70 -10.61 3.97
CA ASP A 122 -21.07 -10.19 3.65
C ASP A 122 -21.94 -10.17 4.92
N PHE A 123 -22.11 -8.98 5.50
CA PHE A 123 -22.90 -8.78 6.73
C PHE A 123 -24.14 -7.88 6.54
N PHE A 124 -24.34 -7.32 5.35
CA PHE A 124 -25.33 -6.26 5.11
C PHE A 124 -26.23 -6.57 3.92
N HIS A 125 -27.54 -6.51 4.12
CA HIS A 125 -28.55 -6.74 3.08
C HIS A 125 -29.19 -5.43 2.65
N VAL A 126 -28.43 -4.61 1.90
CA VAL A 126 -28.89 -3.33 1.36
C VAL A 126 -29.33 -3.49 -0.10
N ASP A 127 -30.26 -2.66 -0.57
CA ASP A 127 -30.84 -2.77 -1.91
C ASP A 127 -29.92 -2.27 -3.03
N TRP A 128 -28.90 -1.46 -2.71
CA TRP A 128 -27.85 -1.03 -3.67
C TRP A 128 -26.62 -1.95 -3.70
N LYS A 129 -26.70 -3.12 -3.06
CA LYS A 129 -25.55 -4.01 -2.91
C LYS A 129 -25.03 -4.49 -4.27
N MET A 130 -23.70 -4.45 -4.45
CA MET A 130 -23.07 -4.97 -5.66
C MET A 130 -23.28 -6.49 -5.78
N PRO A 131 -23.53 -7.02 -7.00
CA PRO A 131 -23.61 -8.46 -7.23
C PRO A 131 -22.34 -9.19 -6.78
N LYS A 132 -22.51 -10.34 -6.14
CA LYS A 132 -21.39 -11.11 -5.56
C LYS A 132 -20.36 -11.52 -6.61
N GLU A 133 -20.82 -11.88 -7.80
CA GLU A 133 -20.00 -12.33 -8.92
C GLU A 133 -19.05 -11.22 -9.38
N LEU A 134 -19.53 -9.98 -9.41
CA LEU A 134 -18.72 -8.81 -9.75
C LEU A 134 -17.65 -8.56 -8.69
N VAL A 135 -18.02 -8.63 -7.41
CA VAL A 135 -17.06 -8.45 -6.30
C VAL A 135 -15.97 -9.52 -6.31
N VAL A 136 -16.32 -10.78 -6.61
CA VAL A 136 -15.33 -11.86 -6.76
C VAL A 136 -14.44 -11.62 -7.98
N PHE A 137 -15.02 -11.17 -9.10
CA PHE A 137 -14.25 -10.82 -10.29
C PHE A 137 -13.23 -9.73 -10.00
N ASP A 138 -13.64 -8.62 -9.39
CA ASP A 138 -12.76 -7.49 -9.03
C ASP A 138 -11.61 -7.92 -8.10
N HIS A 139 -11.91 -8.78 -7.12
CA HIS A 139 -10.89 -9.35 -6.24
C HIS A 139 -9.84 -10.16 -7.01
N ASN A 140 -10.30 -11.08 -7.85
CA ASN A 140 -9.43 -11.96 -8.61
C ASN A 140 -8.60 -11.16 -9.64
N GLU A 141 -9.21 -10.15 -10.26
CA GLU A 141 -8.57 -9.25 -11.20
C GLU A 141 -7.39 -8.52 -10.54
N ILE A 142 -7.61 -7.87 -9.38
CA ILE A 142 -6.53 -7.17 -8.65
C ILE A 142 -5.33 -8.08 -8.39
N ILE A 143 -5.57 -9.34 -7.99
CA ILE A 143 -4.51 -10.31 -7.68
C ILE A 143 -3.76 -10.72 -8.95
N VAL A 144 -4.48 -11.06 -10.01
CA VAL A 144 -3.90 -11.51 -11.29
C VAL A 144 -3.09 -10.40 -11.96
N TRP A 145 -3.58 -9.16 -11.94
CA TRP A 145 -2.82 -7.97 -12.37
C TRP A 145 -1.58 -7.77 -11.50
N GLY A 146 -1.73 -7.95 -10.19
CA GLY A 146 -0.63 -7.97 -9.22
C GLY A 146 0.51 -8.92 -9.61
N ARG A 147 0.15 -10.10 -10.12
CA ARG A 147 1.05 -11.16 -10.58
C ARG A 147 1.54 -10.96 -12.02
N ASN A 148 1.12 -9.90 -12.69
CA ASN A 148 1.42 -9.59 -14.10
C ASN A 148 0.93 -10.68 -15.08
N LEU A 149 -0.15 -11.38 -14.74
CA LEU A 149 -0.77 -12.42 -15.59
C LEU A 149 -1.83 -11.85 -16.53
N ASN A 150 -2.49 -10.76 -16.10
CA ASN A 150 -3.51 -9.96 -16.82
C ASN A 150 -4.66 -10.78 -17.44
N ASP A 151 -5.01 -11.91 -16.82
CA ASP A 151 -6.13 -12.77 -17.23
C ASP A 151 -6.75 -13.47 -16.01
N VAL A 152 -7.98 -13.06 -15.64
CA VAL A 152 -8.68 -13.51 -14.42
C VAL A 152 -8.83 -15.04 -14.37
N ARG A 153 -8.86 -15.72 -15.53
CA ARG A 153 -8.94 -17.20 -15.61
C ARG A 153 -7.69 -17.89 -15.03
N LYS A 154 -6.61 -17.16 -14.82
CA LYS A 154 -5.35 -17.65 -14.22
C LYS A 154 -5.27 -17.38 -12.72
N TYR A 155 -6.34 -16.93 -12.08
CA TYR A 155 -6.38 -16.64 -10.65
C TYR A 155 -5.96 -17.85 -9.79
N ASP A 156 -6.50 -19.02 -10.11
CA ASP A 156 -6.26 -20.28 -9.37
C ASP A 156 -4.90 -20.93 -9.67
N TRP A 157 -4.06 -20.31 -10.49
CA TRP A 157 -2.71 -20.83 -10.75
C TRP A 157 -1.88 -20.83 -9.47
N GLY A 158 -1.23 -21.96 -9.21
CA GLY A 158 -0.32 -22.13 -8.08
C GLY A 158 0.94 -21.26 -8.19
N ILE A 159 1.66 -21.11 -7.08
CA ILE A 159 2.89 -20.31 -7.01
C ILE A 159 3.94 -20.76 -8.02
N GLU A 160 4.04 -22.06 -8.27
CA GLU A 160 4.97 -22.64 -9.24
C GLU A 160 4.70 -22.17 -10.67
N SER A 161 3.45 -21.82 -10.99
CA SER A 161 3.05 -21.39 -12.33
C SER A 161 3.16 -19.88 -12.52
N TRP A 162 2.70 -19.08 -11.55
CA TRP A 162 2.69 -17.62 -11.71
C TRP A 162 4.00 -16.94 -11.31
N PHE A 163 4.72 -17.47 -10.33
CA PHE A 163 5.92 -16.80 -9.79
C PHE A 163 7.05 -16.66 -10.82
N PRO A 164 7.36 -17.67 -11.66
CA PRO A 164 8.38 -17.52 -12.71
C PRO A 164 8.02 -16.40 -13.69
N ILE A 165 6.76 -16.33 -14.12
CA ILE A 165 6.27 -15.29 -15.03
C ILE A 165 6.42 -13.91 -14.39
N TRP A 166 5.98 -13.76 -13.13
CA TRP A 166 6.15 -12.51 -12.39
C TRP A 166 7.63 -12.13 -12.27
N TRP A 167 8.50 -13.08 -11.92
CA TRP A 167 9.93 -12.87 -11.77
C TRP A 167 10.58 -12.36 -13.06
N GLU A 168 10.23 -12.95 -14.20
CA GLU A 168 10.73 -12.55 -15.52
C GLU A 168 10.34 -11.12 -15.90
N THR A 169 9.25 -10.57 -15.33
CA THR A 169 8.83 -9.19 -15.58
C THR A 169 9.62 -8.15 -14.79
N LEU A 170 10.42 -8.58 -13.81
CA LEU A 170 11.20 -7.69 -12.97
C LEU A 170 12.46 -7.18 -13.70
N THR A 171 12.84 -5.93 -13.43
CA THR A 171 14.14 -5.43 -13.88
C THR A 171 15.27 -6.11 -13.09
N LYS A 172 16.48 -6.16 -13.66
CA LYS A 172 17.66 -6.72 -12.97
C LYS A 172 17.89 -6.11 -11.58
N ALA A 173 17.64 -4.81 -11.43
CA ALA A 173 17.74 -4.12 -10.15
C ALA A 173 16.68 -4.57 -9.14
N GLN A 174 15.44 -4.83 -9.60
CA GLN A 174 14.36 -5.36 -8.76
C GLN A 174 14.63 -6.81 -8.35
N MET A 175 15.09 -7.66 -9.27
CA MET A 175 15.53 -9.03 -8.97
C MET A 175 16.64 -9.03 -7.92
N PHE A 176 17.68 -8.19 -8.11
CA PHE A 176 18.76 -8.04 -7.14
C PHE A 176 18.23 -7.63 -5.76
N LEU A 177 17.29 -6.68 -5.71
CA LEU A 177 16.68 -6.25 -4.47
C LEU A 177 15.89 -7.39 -3.79
N CYS A 178 15.15 -8.20 -4.54
CA CYS A 178 14.47 -9.39 -4.01
C CYS A 178 15.47 -10.43 -3.45
N VAL A 179 16.54 -10.74 -4.17
CA VAL A 179 17.59 -11.66 -3.70
C VAL A 179 18.27 -11.12 -2.43
N MET A 180 18.60 -9.82 -2.42
CA MET A 180 19.20 -9.16 -1.26
C MET A 180 18.28 -9.26 -0.03
N ASN A 181 16.96 -9.19 -0.20
CA ASN A 181 16.01 -9.38 0.90
C ASN A 181 16.09 -10.79 1.50
N ILE A 182 16.26 -11.83 0.69
CA ILE A 182 16.42 -13.21 1.16
C ILE A 182 17.72 -13.33 1.99
N VAL A 183 18.82 -12.78 1.48
CA VAL A 183 20.11 -12.77 2.19
C VAL A 183 20.01 -12.00 3.52
N CYS A 184 19.42 -10.80 3.50
CA CYS A 184 19.21 -10.01 4.70
C CYS A 184 18.27 -10.70 5.70
N PHE A 185 17.24 -11.41 5.23
CA PHE A 185 16.36 -12.19 6.09
C PHE A 185 17.13 -13.27 6.87
N ILE A 186 18.01 -14.02 6.21
CA ILE A 186 18.84 -15.05 6.85
C ILE A 186 19.76 -14.43 7.90
N ILE A 187 20.47 -13.34 7.54
CA ILE A 187 21.41 -12.66 8.44
C ILE A 187 20.68 -12.08 9.65
N LEU A 188 19.58 -11.35 9.44
CA LEU A 188 18.80 -10.75 10.51
C LEU A 188 18.11 -11.80 11.39
N GLY A 189 17.73 -12.95 10.81
CA GLY A 189 17.22 -14.11 11.55
C GLY A 189 18.28 -14.69 12.50
N ALA A 190 19.51 -14.88 12.01
CA ALA A 190 20.63 -15.30 12.86
C ALA A 190 20.91 -14.28 13.98
N GLU A 191 20.92 -12.98 13.67
CA GLU A 191 21.09 -11.91 14.67
C GLU A 191 19.95 -11.88 15.71
N CYS A 192 18.71 -12.19 15.31
CA CYS A 192 17.59 -12.33 16.23
C CYS A 192 17.79 -13.48 17.22
N ILE A 193 18.25 -14.64 16.73
CA ILE A 193 18.55 -15.80 17.58
C ILE A 193 19.65 -15.45 18.58
N ILE A 194 20.71 -14.76 18.15
CA ILE A 194 21.79 -14.30 19.02
C ILE A 194 21.28 -13.29 20.06
N CYS A 195 20.44 -12.33 19.66
CA CYS A 195 19.85 -11.36 20.59
C CYS A 195 18.97 -12.05 21.63
N TYR A 196 18.15 -13.02 21.21
CA TYR A 196 17.32 -13.83 22.09
C TYR A 196 18.17 -14.62 23.10
N ALA A 197 19.19 -15.35 22.63
CA ALA A 197 20.10 -16.12 23.48
C ALA A 197 20.87 -15.23 24.49
N LYS A 198 21.10 -13.95 24.15
CA LYS A 198 21.74 -12.96 25.03
C LYS A 198 20.75 -12.12 25.84
N HIS A 199 19.46 -12.46 25.83
CA HIS A 199 18.37 -11.70 26.48
C HIS A 199 18.37 -10.19 26.14
N LYS A 200 18.77 -9.83 24.91
CA LYS A 200 18.79 -8.45 24.42
C LYS A 200 17.47 -8.14 23.72
N ASN A 201 16.69 -7.23 24.28
CA ASN A 201 15.55 -6.65 23.59
C ASN A 201 16.01 -5.48 22.71
N LYS A 202 15.87 -5.62 21.40
CA LYS A 202 16.28 -4.60 20.42
C LYS A 202 15.08 -4.16 19.61
N GLU A 203 14.87 -2.85 19.54
CA GLU A 203 13.71 -2.25 18.87
C GLU A 203 13.62 -2.62 17.38
N TRP A 204 14.76 -2.82 16.71
CA TRP A 204 14.79 -3.19 15.30
C TRP A 204 14.16 -4.56 15.03
N ILE A 205 14.09 -5.46 16.02
CA ILE A 205 13.50 -6.79 15.88
C ILE A 205 12.01 -6.67 15.57
N LEU A 206 11.28 -5.82 16.31
CA LEU A 206 9.86 -5.56 16.07
C LEU A 206 9.61 -5.01 14.66
N ILE A 207 10.46 -4.07 14.23
CA ILE A 207 10.37 -3.45 12.91
C ILE A 207 10.66 -4.47 11.81
N TRP A 208 11.66 -5.32 12.00
CA TRP A 208 11.99 -6.40 11.07
C TRP A 208 10.87 -7.43 10.95
N PHE A 209 10.28 -7.88 12.07
CA PHE A 209 9.10 -8.75 12.03
C PHE A 209 7.94 -8.09 11.29
N THR A 210 7.62 -6.85 11.62
CA THR A 210 6.56 -6.09 10.93
C THR A 210 6.84 -5.98 9.44
N SER A 211 8.08 -5.70 9.03
CA SER A 211 8.44 -5.57 7.63
C SER A 211 8.36 -6.90 6.87
N ILE A 212 8.63 -8.03 7.52
CA ILE A 212 8.40 -9.37 6.95
C ILE A 212 6.91 -9.59 6.70
N PHE A 213 6.04 -9.31 7.67
CA PHE A 213 4.60 -9.47 7.48
C PHE A 213 4.07 -8.56 6.37
N CYS A 214 4.51 -7.31 6.30
CA CYS A 214 4.16 -6.40 5.21
C CYS A 214 4.66 -6.91 3.84
N LEU A 215 5.91 -7.38 3.77
CA LEU A 215 6.51 -7.91 2.54
C LEU A 215 5.78 -9.18 2.07
N SER A 216 5.48 -10.11 2.98
CA SER A 216 4.74 -11.33 2.69
C SER A 216 3.30 -11.01 2.24
N ALA A 217 2.61 -10.10 2.94
CA ALA A 217 1.27 -9.67 2.55
C ALA A 217 1.26 -9.07 1.14
N TRP A 218 2.26 -8.25 0.79
CA TRP A 218 2.42 -7.74 -0.58
C TRP A 218 2.71 -8.85 -1.59
N LEU A 219 3.63 -9.78 -1.28
CA LEU A 219 4.05 -10.84 -2.21
C LEU A 219 2.90 -11.79 -2.56
N PHE A 220 2.08 -12.17 -1.57
CA PHE A 220 1.00 -13.14 -1.74
C PHE A 220 -0.35 -12.52 -2.13
N SER A 221 -0.47 -11.19 -2.12
CA SER A 221 -1.65 -10.49 -2.65
C SER A 221 -1.40 -10.03 -4.09
N ALA A 222 -0.95 -8.79 -4.25
CA ALA A 222 -0.69 -8.16 -5.55
C ALA A 222 0.78 -7.68 -5.63
N PRO A 223 1.73 -8.55 -6.05
CA PRO A 223 3.17 -8.27 -6.01
C PRO A 223 3.67 -7.31 -7.10
N LEU A 224 2.86 -6.34 -7.53
CA LEU A 224 3.35 -5.26 -8.39
C LEU A 224 4.35 -4.43 -7.59
N ILE A 225 5.56 -4.26 -8.14
CA ILE A 225 6.67 -3.55 -7.47
C ILE A 225 6.24 -2.17 -6.99
N ARG A 226 5.43 -1.45 -7.78
CA ARG A 226 4.90 -0.13 -7.42
C ARG A 226 4.19 -0.12 -6.05
N TYR A 227 3.49 -1.19 -5.69
CA TYR A 227 2.67 -1.28 -4.47
C TYR A 227 3.46 -1.68 -3.21
N GLY A 228 4.65 -2.24 -3.35
CA GLY A 228 5.40 -2.81 -2.22
C GLY A 228 6.90 -2.58 -2.24
N ARG A 229 7.43 -1.79 -3.19
CA ARG A 229 8.88 -1.51 -3.31
C ARG A 229 9.50 -1.05 -2.00
N ILE A 230 8.79 -0.26 -1.19
CA ILE A 230 9.31 0.23 0.08
C ILE A 230 9.57 -0.91 1.09
N TYR A 231 8.76 -1.97 1.05
CA TYR A 231 8.93 -3.13 1.93
C TYR A 231 10.21 -3.89 1.64
N LEU A 232 10.68 -3.85 0.39
CA LEU A 232 11.96 -4.44 -0.03
C LEU A 232 13.18 -3.61 0.44
N TYR A 233 12.99 -2.38 0.92
CA TYR A 233 14.09 -1.54 1.41
C TYR A 233 14.40 -1.78 2.89
N PHE A 234 13.43 -2.26 3.68
CA PHE A 234 13.58 -2.26 5.14
C PHE A 234 14.65 -3.21 5.64
N GLN A 235 14.74 -4.43 5.13
CA GLN A 235 15.63 -5.49 5.58
C GLN A 235 17.10 -5.11 5.29
N PRO A 236 17.46 -4.66 4.06
CA PRO A 236 18.80 -4.13 3.79
C PRO A 236 19.15 -2.92 4.66
N LEU A 237 18.22 -1.98 4.85
CA LEU A 237 18.47 -0.79 5.65
C LEU A 237 18.59 -1.09 7.14
N ILE A 238 17.85 -2.08 7.66
CA ILE A 238 17.94 -2.51 9.07
C ILE A 238 19.33 -3.10 9.28
N LEU A 239 19.77 -4.00 8.39
CA LEU A 239 21.10 -4.58 8.44
C LEU A 239 22.19 -3.51 8.36
N LEU A 240 22.08 -2.57 7.42
CA LEU A 240 23.01 -1.44 7.29
C LEU A 240 23.05 -0.60 8.58
N GLY A 241 21.88 -0.32 9.18
CA GLY A 241 21.77 0.39 10.44
C GLY A 241 22.46 -0.33 11.60
N ILE A 242 22.27 -1.65 11.72
CA ILE A 242 22.93 -2.49 12.73
C ILE A 242 24.46 -2.47 12.53
N VAL A 243 24.93 -2.62 11.29
CA VAL A 243 26.37 -2.61 10.96
C VAL A 243 27.00 -1.29 11.34
N ILE A 244 26.39 -0.15 10.98
CA ILE A 244 26.90 1.18 11.31
C ILE A 244 26.94 1.40 12.83
N GLU A 245 25.87 1.04 13.54
CA GLU A 245 25.74 1.24 14.98
C GLU A 245 26.74 0.39 15.78
N ASN A 246 26.95 -0.87 15.37
CA ASN A 246 27.82 -1.80 16.07
C ASN A 246 29.28 -1.80 15.57
N ALA A 247 29.58 -1.05 14.50
CA ALA A 247 30.93 -0.98 13.96
C ALA A 247 31.93 -0.44 14.98
N LYS A 248 32.88 -1.29 15.40
CA LYS A 248 34.02 -0.91 16.24
C LYS A 248 35.10 -0.18 15.46
N LYS A 249 35.34 -0.60 14.21
CA LYS A 249 36.33 0.00 13.32
C LYS A 249 35.70 1.18 12.59
N ILE A 250 36.36 2.34 12.65
CA ILE A 250 35.88 3.56 12.00
C ILE A 250 35.71 3.39 10.48
N ILE A 251 36.56 2.58 9.83
CA ILE A 251 36.47 2.31 8.39
C ILE A 251 35.13 1.67 7.98
N ILE A 252 34.57 0.80 8.83
CA ILE A 252 33.27 0.16 8.57
C ILE A 252 32.15 1.20 8.65
N ARG A 253 32.25 2.16 9.58
CA ARG A 253 31.32 3.29 9.67
C ARG A 253 31.40 4.16 8.42
N TRP A 254 32.61 4.48 7.96
CA TRP A 254 32.81 5.24 6.71
C TRP A 254 32.22 4.53 5.50
N ILE A 255 32.44 3.22 5.36
CA ILE A 255 31.83 2.42 4.29
C ILE A 255 30.30 2.47 4.38
N GLY A 256 29.73 2.28 5.57
CA GLY A 256 28.28 2.34 5.76
C GLY A 256 27.69 3.72 5.45
N MET A 257 28.38 4.81 5.83
CA MET A 257 28.00 6.17 5.46
C MET A 257 28.12 6.39 3.94
N LEU A 258 29.16 5.87 3.29
CA LEU A 258 29.30 5.93 1.83
C LEU A 258 28.14 5.21 1.14
N CYS A 259 27.69 4.05 1.65
CA CYS A 259 26.50 3.38 1.15
C CYS A 259 25.24 4.25 1.32
N CYS A 260 25.07 4.92 2.46
CA CYS A 260 23.96 5.86 2.67
C CYS A 260 24.00 7.01 1.65
N CYS A 261 25.19 7.61 1.45
CA CYS A 261 25.39 8.66 0.44
C CYS A 261 25.09 8.15 -0.97
N ALA A 262 25.50 6.92 -1.31
CA ALA A 262 25.21 6.32 -2.61
C ALA A 262 23.71 6.15 -2.85
N VAL A 263 22.93 5.76 -1.83
CA VAL A 263 21.46 5.70 -1.92
C VAL A 263 20.86 7.08 -2.17
N CYS A 264 21.31 8.11 -1.45
CA CYS A 264 20.88 9.48 -1.66
C CYS A 264 21.23 9.98 -3.07
N MET A 265 22.47 9.73 -3.53
CA MET A 265 22.93 10.11 -4.87
C MET A 265 22.14 9.38 -5.97
N TYR A 266 21.83 8.10 -5.78
CA TYR A 266 21.02 7.35 -6.74
C TYR A 266 19.58 7.90 -6.80
N SER A 267 18.96 8.22 -5.66
CA SER A 267 17.66 8.88 -5.64
C SER A 267 17.69 10.27 -6.32
N ALA A 268 18.73 11.05 -6.05
CA ALA A 268 18.96 12.34 -6.70
C ALA A 268 19.18 12.19 -8.22
N PHE A 269 19.90 11.15 -8.66
CA PHE A 269 20.10 10.83 -10.07
C PHE A 269 18.78 10.47 -10.76
N LEU A 270 17.94 9.63 -10.16
CA LEU A 270 16.62 9.29 -10.69
C LEU A 270 15.72 10.53 -10.80
N THR A 271 15.71 11.35 -9.75
CA THR A 271 14.92 12.59 -9.69
C THR A 271 15.43 13.62 -10.72
N GLY A 272 16.74 13.82 -10.78
CA GLY A 272 17.38 14.74 -11.72
C GLY A 272 17.21 14.28 -13.17
N GLY A 273 17.35 12.99 -13.44
CA GLY A 273 17.06 12.40 -14.74
C GLY A 273 15.59 12.62 -15.15
N TYR A 274 14.63 12.45 -14.23
CA TYR A 274 13.24 12.78 -14.51
C TYR A 274 13.05 14.27 -14.83
N ILE A 275 13.63 15.16 -14.02
CA ILE A 275 13.53 16.62 -14.21
C ILE A 275 14.14 17.06 -15.55
N LEU A 276 15.30 16.53 -15.93
CA LEU A 276 15.99 16.89 -17.17
C LEU A 276 15.25 16.40 -18.43
N ASN A 277 14.47 15.32 -18.33
CA ASN A 277 13.75 14.73 -19.46
C ASN A 277 12.29 15.18 -19.56
N ASN A 278 11.80 16.04 -18.65
CA ASN A 278 10.39 16.46 -18.64
C ASN A 278 10.28 17.98 -18.46
N GLU A 279 9.58 18.64 -19.38
CA GLU A 279 9.32 20.08 -19.28
C GLU A 279 8.43 20.44 -18.07
N LYS A 280 7.45 19.57 -17.78
CA LYS A 280 6.56 19.69 -16.61
C LYS A 280 6.94 18.66 -15.56
N ILE A 281 7.36 19.15 -14.39
CA ILE A 281 7.80 18.31 -13.27
C ILE A 281 6.61 18.02 -12.36
N ALA A 282 6.25 16.74 -12.19
CA ALA A 282 5.11 16.29 -11.36
C ALA A 282 5.10 16.82 -9.91
N ILE A 283 6.25 17.16 -9.33
CA ILE A 283 6.30 17.73 -7.97
C ILE A 283 5.77 19.18 -7.93
N ILE A 284 5.90 19.92 -9.04
CA ILE A 284 5.53 21.34 -9.13
C ILE A 284 4.19 21.49 -9.84
N TYR A 285 4.01 20.77 -10.95
CA TYR A 285 2.82 20.84 -11.78
C TYR A 285 2.06 19.51 -11.71
N PRO A 286 0.73 19.54 -11.55
CA PRO A 286 -0.05 18.32 -11.67
C PRO A 286 0.13 17.72 -13.07
N ALA A 287 0.23 16.40 -13.14
CA ALA A 287 0.24 15.70 -14.42
C ALA A 287 -1.09 15.92 -15.15
N GLU A 288 -1.03 16.10 -16.46
CA GLU A 288 -2.23 16.18 -17.28
C GLU A 288 -2.94 14.82 -17.33
N TYR A 289 -4.27 14.84 -17.30
CA TYR A 289 -5.05 13.63 -17.49
C TYR A 289 -4.99 13.23 -18.95
N PRO A 290 -4.72 11.95 -19.27
CA PRO A 290 -4.84 11.49 -20.64
C PRO A 290 -6.27 11.69 -21.14
N VAL A 291 -6.41 11.91 -22.45
CA VAL A 291 -7.69 12.01 -23.13
C VAL A 291 -7.97 10.67 -23.79
N TRP A 292 -9.15 10.13 -23.53
CA TRP A 292 -9.65 8.91 -24.14
C TRP A 292 -10.93 9.22 -24.91
N GLU A 293 -11.17 8.45 -25.96
CA GLU A 293 -12.44 8.51 -26.70
C GLU A 293 -13.56 7.91 -25.84
N CYS A 294 -14.66 8.65 -25.76
CA CYS A 294 -15.81 8.29 -24.94
C CYS A 294 -17.09 8.49 -25.74
N SER A 295 -18.02 7.56 -25.61
CA SER A 295 -19.37 7.72 -26.14
C SER A 295 -20.29 8.32 -25.08
N ALA A 296 -21.13 9.28 -25.48
CA ALA A 296 -22.21 9.82 -24.67
C ALA A 296 -23.41 8.85 -24.69
N ASN A 297 -23.96 8.54 -23.51
CA ASN A 297 -25.16 7.71 -23.36
C ASN A 297 -26.19 8.45 -22.51
N ASP A 298 -27.46 8.31 -22.86
CA ASP A 298 -28.57 8.77 -22.03
C ASP A 298 -28.98 7.67 -21.05
N PHE A 299 -28.90 7.95 -19.75
CA PHE A 299 -29.26 7.06 -18.66
C PHE A 299 -30.36 7.72 -17.82
N TYR A 300 -31.62 7.43 -18.15
CA TYR A 300 -32.79 8.04 -17.50
C TYR A 300 -32.80 9.59 -17.56
N GLY A 301 -32.47 10.17 -18.72
CA GLY A 301 -32.36 11.62 -18.89
C GLY A 301 -31.05 12.22 -18.35
N ILE A 302 -30.11 11.38 -17.92
CA ILE A 302 -28.81 11.78 -17.37
C ILE A 302 -27.73 11.39 -18.37
N LEU A 303 -26.93 12.37 -18.79
CA LEU A 303 -25.78 12.14 -19.64
C LEU A 303 -24.67 11.40 -18.87
N VAL A 304 -24.32 10.21 -19.33
CA VAL A 304 -23.23 9.38 -18.80
C VAL A 304 -22.31 8.94 -19.92
N TYR A 305 -21.00 9.06 -19.70
CA TYR A 305 -20.00 8.65 -20.67
C TYR A 305 -19.53 7.22 -20.45
N THR A 306 -19.26 6.50 -21.55
CA THR A 306 -18.63 5.17 -21.52
C THR A 306 -17.34 5.19 -22.33
N CYS A 307 -16.37 4.37 -21.94
CA CYS A 307 -15.17 4.17 -22.73
C CYS A 307 -15.50 3.46 -24.06
N GLU A 308 -14.85 3.88 -25.17
CA GLU A 308 -14.96 3.17 -26.45
C GLU A 308 -14.00 1.97 -26.56
N ASP A 309 -12.83 2.05 -25.93
CA ASP A 309 -11.82 0.99 -25.93
C ASP A 309 -11.23 0.72 -24.54
N GLY A 310 -11.39 -0.51 -24.06
CA GLY A 310 -10.94 -0.96 -22.75
C GLY A 310 -11.85 -0.47 -21.62
N ASP A 311 -11.24 0.13 -20.60
CA ASP A 311 -11.86 0.46 -19.30
C ASP A 311 -11.49 1.85 -18.79
N ARG A 312 -10.84 2.68 -19.62
CA ARG A 312 -10.21 3.94 -19.20
C ARG A 312 -11.00 5.16 -19.67
N THR A 313 -11.27 6.08 -18.75
CA THR A 313 -11.88 7.38 -19.07
C THR A 313 -11.05 8.50 -18.50
N GLY A 314 -11.14 9.68 -19.12
CA GLY A 314 -10.41 10.88 -18.73
C GLY A 314 -11.25 11.87 -17.95
N TRP A 315 -10.62 12.94 -17.50
CA TRP A 315 -11.27 14.02 -16.76
C TRP A 315 -12.44 14.67 -17.53
N ASN A 316 -12.34 14.75 -18.86
CA ASN A 316 -13.32 15.45 -19.70
C ASN A 316 -14.64 14.67 -19.85
N CYS A 317 -14.62 13.34 -19.67
CA CYS A 317 -15.79 12.49 -19.79
C CYS A 317 -16.34 12.21 -18.39
N PHE A 318 -17.10 13.14 -17.80
CA PHE A 318 -17.65 12.98 -16.45
C PHE A 318 -19.13 13.39 -16.38
N PRO A 319 -20.00 12.59 -15.71
CA PRO A 319 -19.72 11.31 -15.06
C PRO A 319 -19.50 10.19 -16.07
N SER A 320 -18.66 9.22 -15.73
CA SER A 320 -18.36 8.06 -16.58
C SER A 320 -18.45 6.74 -15.86
N ILE A 321 -18.59 5.68 -16.67
CA ILE A 321 -18.55 4.29 -16.24
C ILE A 321 -17.65 3.50 -17.21
N PRO A 322 -16.85 2.52 -16.75
CA PRO A 322 -15.88 1.86 -17.61
C PRO A 322 -16.55 1.06 -18.74
N TYR A 323 -17.71 0.45 -18.48
CA TYR A 323 -18.35 -0.46 -19.43
C TYR A 323 -19.81 -0.08 -19.69
N LYS A 324 -20.19 -0.01 -20.97
CA LYS A 324 -21.58 0.24 -21.39
C LYS A 324 -22.57 -0.79 -20.82
N LYS A 325 -22.17 -2.06 -20.76
CA LYS A 325 -22.96 -3.15 -20.14
C LYS A 325 -23.34 -2.87 -18.69
N THR A 326 -22.56 -2.07 -17.96
CA THR A 326 -22.91 -1.71 -16.59
C THR A 326 -24.15 -0.83 -16.54
N LEU A 327 -24.37 0.07 -17.52
CA LEU A 327 -25.61 0.86 -17.63
C LEU A 327 -26.83 -0.02 -17.90
N GLU A 328 -26.64 -1.13 -18.61
CA GLU A 328 -27.71 -2.09 -18.88
C GLU A 328 -28.08 -2.87 -17.60
N ALA A 329 -27.12 -3.09 -16.70
CA ALA A 329 -27.24 -3.90 -15.49
C ALA A 329 -27.69 -3.13 -14.23
N ILE A 330 -27.66 -1.79 -14.24
CA ILE A 330 -28.04 -0.96 -13.09
C ILE A 330 -29.26 -0.08 -13.40
N GLU A 331 -29.97 0.33 -12.35
CA GLU A 331 -31.04 1.32 -12.42
C GLU A 331 -30.90 2.35 -11.30
N LEU A 332 -31.58 3.50 -11.46
CA LEU A 332 -31.69 4.47 -10.38
C LEU A 332 -32.50 3.85 -9.22
N ARG A 333 -32.04 4.05 -8.00
CA ARG A 333 -32.76 3.60 -6.80
C ARG A 333 -34.02 4.42 -6.54
N GLY A 334 -34.04 5.67 -7.01
CA GLY A 334 -35.18 6.58 -6.99
C GLY A 334 -35.26 7.42 -8.27
N GLY A 335 -35.71 8.67 -8.16
CA GLY A 335 -35.86 9.57 -9.31
C GLY A 335 -34.61 10.40 -9.65
N SER A 336 -33.54 10.31 -8.84
CA SER A 336 -32.36 11.16 -8.98
C SER A 336 -31.04 10.46 -8.61
N LEU A 337 -29.92 11.01 -9.10
CA LEU A 337 -28.56 10.56 -8.74
C LEU A 337 -28.29 10.57 -7.24
N LYS A 338 -28.96 11.45 -6.48
CA LYS A 338 -28.78 11.58 -5.02
C LYS A 338 -29.25 10.34 -4.27
N GLU A 339 -30.19 9.60 -4.84
CA GLU A 339 -30.75 8.39 -4.23
C GLU A 339 -29.89 7.16 -4.52
N GLY A 340 -28.94 7.27 -5.44
CA GLY A 340 -27.98 6.23 -5.80
C GLY A 340 -28.50 5.25 -6.84
N PHE A 341 -27.79 4.14 -6.97
CA PHE A 341 -28.01 3.10 -7.97
C PHE A 341 -28.20 1.75 -7.31
N LYS A 342 -28.86 0.83 -8.01
CA LYS A 342 -28.95 -0.58 -7.61
C LYS A 342 -28.87 -1.48 -8.84
N ALA A 343 -28.52 -2.74 -8.63
CA ALA A 343 -28.59 -3.73 -9.70
C ALA A 343 -30.04 -3.94 -10.12
N LYS A 344 -30.30 -4.06 -11.43
CA LYS A 344 -31.61 -4.48 -11.93
C LYS A 344 -31.88 -5.91 -11.47
N GLN A 345 -33.11 -6.17 -11.06
CA GLN A 345 -33.55 -7.54 -10.86
C GLN A 345 -33.63 -8.22 -12.23
N GLN A 346 -32.92 -9.33 -12.42
CA GLN A 346 -33.16 -10.19 -13.57
C GLN A 346 -34.57 -10.78 -13.39
N GLU A 347 -35.49 -10.47 -14.30
CA GLU A 347 -36.75 -11.21 -14.40
C GLU A 347 -36.37 -12.68 -14.62
N GLN A 348 -36.77 -13.54 -13.67
CA GLN A 348 -36.55 -15.00 -13.74
C GLN A 348 -37.37 -15.64 -14.84
#